data_AF-A0A8X6HZK1-F1
#
_entry.id   AF-A0A8X6HZK1-F1
#
_cell.length_a   1.000
_cell.length_b   1.000
_cell.length_c   1.000
_cell.angle_alpha   90.00
_cell.angle_beta   90.00
_cell.angle_gamma   90.00
#
_symmetry.space_group_name_H-M   'P 1'
#
loop_
_entity.id
_entity.type
_entity.pdbx_description
1 polymer ?
#
loop_
_entity_poly.entity_id
_entity_poly.type
_entity_poly.pdbx_seq_one_letter_code
_entity_poly.pdbx_strand_id
1 'polypeptide(L)'
;MAEKDIVTVLKKKRTQLRTAVTKLINTIEEEIEKPNINYEEVEVNIELLEDKFLHLSTTDAELIKYFKPVDADKEFISSEDYRDKVIRCKYKTAKCLKARVLKDSSYVFNSQSQSTDFNYKERQVTKIMYSEIFWRYL
;
A
#
# COMPACT_ATOMS: atom_id res chain seq x y z
N MET A 1 20.11 1.46 -33.53
CA MET A 1 19.52 0.17 -33.12
C MET A 1 19.18 0.11 -31.62
N ALA A 2 19.84 0.88 -30.74
CA ALA A 2 19.69 0.77 -29.27
C ALA A 2 18.38 1.30 -28.65
N GLU A 3 17.73 2.32 -29.22
CA GLU A 3 16.57 2.98 -28.57
C GLU A 3 15.31 2.09 -28.54
N LYS A 4 15.08 1.32 -29.61
CA LYS A 4 13.94 0.39 -29.69
C LYS A 4 14.08 -0.75 -28.67
N ASP A 5 15.29 -1.19 -28.40
CA ASP A 5 15.58 -2.22 -27.41
C ASP A 5 15.34 -1.71 -25.99
N ILE A 6 15.70 -0.44 -25.69
CA ILE A 6 15.43 0.19 -24.39
C ILE A 6 13.91 0.29 -24.13
N VAL A 7 13.14 0.80 -25.10
CA VAL A 7 11.68 0.95 -24.95
C VAL A 7 10.99 -0.39 -24.71
N THR A 8 11.41 -1.46 -25.39
CA THR A 8 10.84 -2.80 -25.18
C THR A 8 11.14 -3.35 -23.80
N VAL A 9 12.37 -3.17 -23.29
CA VAL A 9 12.76 -3.56 -21.93
C VAL A 9 11.94 -2.79 -20.88
N LEU A 10 11.81 -1.48 -21.03
CA LEU A 10 11.04 -0.65 -20.11
C LEU A 10 9.56 -1.02 -20.10
N LYS A 11 8.94 -1.28 -21.26
CA LYS A 11 7.55 -1.75 -21.35
C LYS A 11 7.35 -3.08 -20.63
N LYS A 12 8.30 -4.03 -20.77
CA LYS A 12 8.26 -5.31 -20.06
C LYS A 12 8.35 -5.12 -18.55
N LYS A 13 9.31 -4.30 -18.09
CA LYS A 13 9.48 -3.96 -16.67
C LYS A 13 8.23 -3.31 -16.08
N ARG A 14 7.62 -2.36 -16.81
CA ARG A 14 6.36 -1.72 -16.44
C ARG A 14 5.24 -2.74 -16.24
N THR A 15 5.05 -3.66 -17.19
CA THR A 15 4.03 -4.70 -17.08
C THR A 15 4.24 -5.56 -15.84
N GLN A 16 5.47 -5.99 -15.58
CA GLN A 16 5.81 -6.78 -14.38
C GLN A 16 5.50 -6.01 -13.09
N LEU A 17 5.88 -4.73 -13.02
CA LEU A 17 5.61 -3.88 -11.86
C LEU A 17 4.12 -3.64 -11.65
N ARG A 18 3.35 -3.35 -12.72
CA ARG A 18 1.88 -3.21 -12.65
C ARG A 18 1.20 -4.47 -12.13
N THR A 19 1.65 -5.64 -12.59
CA THR A 19 1.16 -6.92 -12.07
C THR A 19 1.50 -7.10 -10.58
N ALA A 20 2.73 -6.79 -10.17
CA ALA A 20 3.16 -6.89 -8.77
C ALA A 20 2.35 -5.95 -7.86
N VAL A 21 2.20 -4.67 -8.25
CA VAL A 21 1.40 -3.67 -7.54
C VAL A 21 -0.05 -4.13 -7.40
N THR A 22 -0.67 -4.62 -8.49
CA THR A 22 -2.06 -5.09 -8.45
C THR A 22 -2.22 -6.29 -7.50
N LYS A 23 -1.27 -7.24 -7.52
CA LYS A 23 -1.29 -8.38 -6.59
C LYS A 23 -1.20 -7.93 -5.14
N LEU A 24 -0.26 -7.04 -4.82
CA LEU A 24 -0.10 -6.50 -3.46
C LEU A 24 -1.36 -5.78 -2.99
N ILE A 25 -1.98 -4.96 -3.85
CA ILE A 25 -3.26 -4.30 -3.54
C ILE A 25 -4.32 -5.34 -3.17
N ASN A 26 -4.50 -6.37 -4.01
CA ASN A 26 -5.49 -7.40 -3.76
C ASN A 26 -5.20 -8.17 -2.46
N THR A 27 -3.94 -8.55 -2.22
CA THR A 27 -3.53 -9.23 -0.98
C THR A 27 -3.83 -8.38 0.26
N ILE A 28 -3.51 -7.08 0.23
CA ILE A 28 -3.83 -6.17 1.33
C ILE A 28 -5.34 -6.05 1.52
N GLU A 29 -6.10 -5.87 0.43
CA GLU A 29 -7.55 -5.73 0.50
C GLU A 29 -8.25 -7.00 1.02
N GLU A 30 -7.78 -8.18 0.62
CA GLU A 30 -8.25 -9.46 1.13
C GLU A 30 -7.92 -9.63 2.62
N GLU A 31 -6.72 -9.26 3.04
CA GLU A 31 -6.29 -9.38 4.44
C GLU A 31 -7.12 -8.50 5.37
N ILE A 32 -7.37 -7.23 5.00
CA ILE A 32 -8.14 -6.30 5.84
C ILE A 32 -9.63 -6.66 5.95
N GLU A 33 -10.14 -7.48 5.03
CA GLU A 33 -11.51 -8.00 5.04
C GLU A 33 -11.66 -9.23 5.96
N LYS A 34 -10.57 -9.92 6.31
CA LYS A 34 -10.60 -11.09 7.21
C LYS A 34 -11.03 -10.70 8.63
N PRO A 35 -11.85 -11.50 9.33
CA PRO A 35 -12.26 -11.20 10.71
C PRO A 35 -11.08 -11.16 11.69
N ASN A 36 -10.01 -11.92 11.45
CA ASN A 36 -8.74 -11.82 12.16
C ASN A 36 -7.67 -11.30 11.19
N ILE A 37 -7.28 -10.04 11.31
CA ILE A 37 -6.26 -9.42 10.44
C ILE A 37 -4.88 -9.82 10.94
N ASN A 38 -4.02 -10.25 10.02
CA ASN A 38 -2.59 -10.33 10.25
C ASN A 38 -1.94 -8.95 10.04
N TYR A 39 -1.77 -8.18 11.11
CA TYR A 39 -1.27 -6.81 11.05
C TYR A 39 0.16 -6.71 10.51
N GLU A 40 1.03 -7.65 10.87
CA GLU A 40 2.42 -7.71 10.41
C GLU A 40 2.49 -7.95 8.90
N GLU A 41 1.66 -8.86 8.39
CA GLU A 41 1.57 -9.12 6.96
C GLU A 41 1.01 -7.92 6.18
N VAL A 42 0.03 -7.20 6.73
CA VAL A 42 -0.48 -5.96 6.13
C VAL A 42 0.62 -4.90 6.05
N GLU A 43 1.39 -4.71 7.12
CA GLU A 43 2.48 -3.73 7.19
C GLU A 43 3.57 -4.04 6.16
N VAL A 44 4.07 -5.28 6.13
CA VAL A 44 5.07 -5.73 5.16
C VAL A 44 4.58 -5.55 3.73
N ASN A 45 3.32 -5.90 3.45
CA ASN A 45 2.76 -5.75 2.11
C ASN A 45 2.57 -4.27 1.71
N ILE A 46 2.31 -3.36 2.66
CA ILE A 46 2.27 -1.91 2.39
C ILE A 46 3.66 -1.39 2.02
N GLU A 47 4.70 -1.75 2.77
CA GLU A 47 6.08 -1.34 2.45
C GLU A 47 6.51 -1.85 1.07
N LEU A 48 6.23 -3.12 0.77
CA LEU A 48 6.46 -3.71 -0.55
C LEU A 48 5.68 -2.99 -1.65
N LEU A 49 4.43 -2.59 -1.37
CA LEU A 49 3.60 -1.85 -2.32
C LEU A 49 4.21 -0.48 -2.64
N GLU A 50 4.71 0.23 -1.63
CA GLU A 50 5.37 1.53 -1.81
C GLU A 50 6.66 1.41 -2.63
N ASP A 51 7.52 0.44 -2.32
CA ASP A 51 8.75 0.16 -3.07
C ASP A 51 8.45 -0.15 -4.55
N LYS A 52 7.52 -1.07 -4.80
CA LYS A 52 7.15 -1.46 -6.18
C LYS A 52 6.46 -0.33 -6.93
N PHE A 53 5.65 0.48 -6.24
CA PHE A 53 5.02 1.64 -6.84
C PHE A 53 6.04 2.73 -7.18
N LEU A 54 7.03 3.00 -6.32
CA LEU A 54 8.12 3.92 -6.62
C LEU A 54 8.87 3.51 -7.90
N HIS A 55 9.23 2.23 -7.99
CA HIS A 55 9.88 1.69 -9.19
C HIS A 55 8.98 1.77 -10.44
N LEU A 56 7.67 1.61 -10.28
CA LEU A 56 6.71 1.77 -11.37
C LEU A 56 6.68 3.23 -11.84
N SER A 57 6.55 4.20 -10.92
CA SER A 57 6.55 5.63 -11.24
C SER A 57 7.83 6.07 -11.94
N THR A 58 9.00 5.59 -11.50
CA THR A 58 10.26 5.84 -12.20
C THR A 58 10.25 5.27 -13.60
N THR A 59 9.78 4.03 -13.77
CA THR A 59 9.72 3.35 -15.08
C THR A 59 8.74 4.06 -16.03
N ASP A 60 7.59 4.51 -15.53
CA ASP A 60 6.60 5.26 -16.31
C ASP A 60 7.16 6.63 -16.73
N ALA A 61 7.84 7.35 -15.85
CA ALA A 61 8.50 8.61 -16.17
C ALA A 61 9.62 8.45 -17.20
N GLU A 62 10.38 7.36 -17.15
CA GLU A 62 11.37 7.03 -18.17
C GLU A 62 10.71 6.72 -19.52
N LEU A 63 9.61 5.96 -19.53
CA LEU A 63 8.88 5.61 -20.74
C LEU A 63 8.24 6.82 -21.43
N ILE A 64 7.69 7.77 -20.67
CA ILE A 64 7.05 9.00 -21.19
C ILE A 64 7.97 9.76 -22.15
N LYS A 65 9.29 9.79 -21.87
CA LYS A 65 10.29 10.48 -22.70
C LYS A 65 10.40 9.94 -24.13
N TYR A 66 9.95 8.71 -24.38
CA TYR A 66 10.02 8.04 -25.67
C TYR A 66 8.68 8.07 -26.44
N PHE A 67 7.61 8.60 -25.85
CA PHE A 67 6.31 8.70 -26.50
C PHE A 67 6.16 10.01 -27.26
N LYS A 68 5.40 9.97 -28.36
CA LYS A 68 4.92 11.18 -29.01
C LYS A 68 3.92 11.88 -28.08
N PRO A 69 3.77 13.21 -28.14
CA PRO A 69 2.88 13.96 -27.24
C PRO A 69 1.47 13.37 -27.13
N VAL A 70 0.87 12.99 -28.26
CA VAL A 70 -0.49 12.40 -28.31
C VAL A 70 -0.60 11.05 -27.57
N ASP A 71 0.47 10.26 -27.57
CA ASP A 71 0.50 8.96 -26.89
C ASP A 71 0.92 9.14 -25.41
N ALA A 72 1.71 10.17 -25.10
CA ALA A 72 2.15 10.49 -23.75
C ALA A 72 0.97 10.84 -22.83
N ASP A 73 -0.03 11.59 -23.31
CA ASP A 73 -1.23 11.93 -22.52
C ASP A 73 -1.99 10.67 -22.07
N LYS A 74 -2.16 9.69 -22.96
CA LYS A 74 -2.83 8.42 -22.63
C LYS A 74 -2.05 7.61 -21.60
N GLU A 75 -0.72 7.58 -21.74
CA GLU A 75 0.16 6.86 -20.82
C GLU A 75 0.24 7.56 -19.45
N PHE A 76 0.16 8.90 -19.42
CA PHE A 76 0.04 9.67 -18.19
C PHE A 76 -1.25 9.36 -17.44
N ILE A 77 -2.41 9.40 -18.12
CA ILE A 77 -3.70 9.03 -17.52
C ILE A 77 -3.64 7.59 -16.95
N SER A 78 -3.10 6.65 -17.73
CA SER A 78 -2.94 5.26 -17.26
C SER A 78 -2.03 5.16 -16.03
N SER A 79 -1.07 6.06 -15.84
CA SER A 79 -0.16 6.05 -14.70
C SER A 79 -0.84 6.64 -13.46
N GLU A 80 -1.59 7.73 -13.62
CA GLU A 80 -2.40 8.32 -12.55
C GLU A 80 -3.50 7.37 -12.07
N ASP A 81 -4.11 6.57 -12.95
CA ASP A 81 -5.06 5.52 -12.55
C ASP A 81 -4.44 4.51 -11.56
N TYR A 82 -3.17 4.15 -11.73
CA TYR A 82 -2.47 3.27 -10.79
C TYR A 82 -2.13 3.98 -9.48
N ARG A 83 -1.77 5.27 -9.55
CA ARG A 83 -1.57 6.10 -8.37
C ARG A 83 -2.83 6.16 -7.51
N ASP A 84 -3.98 6.39 -8.13
CA ASP A 84 -5.28 6.44 -7.46
C ASP A 84 -5.66 5.11 -6.82
N LYS A 85 -5.35 3.98 -7.48
CA LYS A 85 -5.56 2.64 -6.91
C LYS A 85 -4.73 2.43 -5.65
N VAL A 86 -3.45 2.81 -5.67
CA VAL A 86 -2.56 2.70 -4.50
C VAL A 86 -3.05 3.59 -3.36
N ILE A 87 -3.40 4.85 -3.65
CA ILE A 87 -3.93 5.79 -2.64
C ILE A 87 -5.21 5.23 -2.01
N ARG A 88 -6.14 4.71 -2.83
CA ARG A 88 -7.39 4.12 -2.37
C ARG A 88 -7.16 2.92 -1.47
N CYS A 89 -6.24 2.02 -1.85
CA CYS A 89 -5.87 0.86 -1.06
C CYS A 89 -5.30 1.28 0.31
N LYS A 90 -4.33 2.21 0.34
CA LYS A 90 -3.75 2.74 1.59
C LYS A 90 -4.81 3.37 2.48
N TYR A 91 -5.70 4.18 1.90
CA TYR A 91 -6.79 4.83 2.64
C TYR A 91 -7.79 3.82 3.22
N LYS A 92 -8.24 2.85 2.41
CA LYS A 92 -9.13 1.77 2.86
C LYS A 92 -8.51 1.01 4.02
N THR A 93 -7.24 0.63 3.89
CA THR A 93 -6.48 -0.08 4.92
C THR A 93 -6.40 0.72 6.21
N ALA A 94 -5.97 1.98 6.14
CA ALA A 94 -5.90 2.86 7.31
C ALA A 94 -7.27 3.02 8.01
N LYS A 95 -8.35 3.17 7.24
CA LYS A 95 -9.71 3.27 7.77
C LYS A 95 -10.14 1.99 8.49
N CYS A 96 -9.88 0.82 7.89
CA CYS A 96 -10.22 -0.48 8.47
C CYS A 96 -9.47 -0.73 9.78
N LEU A 97 -8.16 -0.48 9.80
CA LEU A 97 -7.33 -0.67 11.00
C LEU A 97 -7.79 0.24 12.14
N LYS A 98 -8.06 1.53 11.86
CA LYS A 98 -8.62 2.46 12.86
C LYS A 98 -9.96 1.99 13.42
N ALA A 99 -10.86 1.50 12.57
CA ALA A 99 -12.18 1.05 13.01
C ALA A 99 -12.12 -0.17 13.93
N ARG A 100 -11.14 -1.08 13.75
CA ARG A 100 -10.97 -2.25 14.63
C ARG A 100 -10.41 -1.88 15.98
N VAL A 101 -9.38 -1.03 16.02
CA VAL A 101 -8.81 -0.53 17.29
C VAL A 101 -9.88 0.15 18.15
N LEU A 102 -10.78 0.93 17.55
CA LEU A 102 -11.88 1.57 18.28
C LEU A 102 -12.93 0.56 18.81
N LYS A 103 -13.20 -0.52 18.07
CA LYS A 103 -14.11 -1.59 18.52
C LYS A 103 -13.50 -2.40 19.66
N ASP A 104 -12.21 -2.71 19.58
CA ASP A 104 -11.52 -3.47 20.63
C ASP A 104 -11.41 -2.62 21.91
N SER A 105 -11.17 -1.32 21.77
CA SER A 105 -11.16 -0.39 22.92
C SER A 105 -12.52 -0.23 23.60
N SER A 106 -13.64 -0.29 22.86
CA SER A 106 -14.98 -0.22 23.46
C SER A 106 -15.40 -1.54 24.12
N TYR A 107 -14.85 -2.67 23.67
CA TYR A 107 -15.01 -3.98 24.31
C TYR A 107 -14.24 -4.10 25.63
N VAL A 108 -13.02 -3.54 25.70
CA VAL A 108 -12.17 -3.59 26.90
C VAL A 108 -12.74 -2.71 28.03
N PHE A 109 -13.42 -1.60 27.72
CA PHE A 109 -14.07 -0.77 28.73
C PHE A 109 -15.25 -1.48 29.42
N ASN A 110 -15.89 -2.44 28.74
CA ASN A 110 -17.04 -3.16 29.28
C ASN A 110 -16.69 -4.49 29.98
N SER A 111 -15.40 -4.85 30.03
CA SER A 111 -14.92 -6.12 30.57
C SER A 111 -13.81 -5.98 31.63
N GLN A 112 -13.49 -4.76 32.08
CA GLN A 112 -12.59 -4.54 33.22
C GLN A 112 -13.28 -4.84 34.57
N SER A 113 -13.57 -6.12 34.76
CA SER A 113 -13.46 -6.79 36.04
C SER A 113 -12.51 -7.99 35.83
N GLN A 114 -11.24 -7.77 36.21
CA GLN A 114 -10.19 -8.75 36.51
C GLN A 114 -9.11 -9.06 35.44
N SER A 115 -7.87 -9.04 35.96
CA SER A 115 -6.58 -9.53 35.42
C SER A 115 -5.74 -8.58 34.53
N THR A 116 -4.86 -7.86 35.22
CA THR A 116 -3.71 -7.10 34.73
C THR A 116 -2.51 -8.05 34.53
N ASP A 117 -1.95 -8.09 33.31
CA ASP A 117 -0.47 -8.08 33.07
C ASP A 117 -0.07 -8.43 31.62
N PHE A 118 -0.96 -8.99 30.79
CA PHE A 118 -0.63 -9.32 29.39
C PHE A 118 -0.77 -8.14 28.39
N ASN A 119 -1.48 -7.07 28.76
CA ASN A 119 -1.94 -6.05 27.80
C ASN A 119 -0.99 -4.85 27.63
N TYR A 120 0.14 -4.79 28.35
CA TYR A 120 1.03 -3.62 28.30
C TYR A 120 1.95 -3.62 27.07
N LYS A 121 2.47 -4.78 26.65
CA LYS A 121 3.37 -4.86 25.49
C LYS A 121 2.64 -4.63 24.16
N GLU A 122 1.46 -5.20 23.96
CA GLU A 122 0.65 -4.98 22.75
C GLU A 122 0.22 -3.52 22.56
N ARG A 123 -0.09 -2.83 23.66
CA ARG A 123 -0.42 -1.39 23.64
C ARG A 123 0.78 -0.51 23.28
N GLN A 124 1.99 -0.92 23.63
CA GLN A 124 3.20 -0.16 23.28
C GLN A 124 3.60 -0.40 21.82
N VAL A 125 3.49 -1.63 21.33
CA VAL A 125 3.75 -1.96 19.91
C VAL A 125 2.81 -1.20 18.99
N THR A 126 1.50 -1.20 19.30
CA THR A 126 0.51 -0.43 18.52
C THR A 126 0.80 1.08 18.59
N LYS A 127 1.14 1.63 19.75
CA LYS A 127 1.39 3.07 19.88
C LYS A 127 2.64 3.54 19.11
N ILE A 128 3.69 2.72 19.03
CA ILE A 128 4.93 3.03 18.28
C ILE A 128 4.68 2.91 16.77
N MET A 129 4.01 1.84 16.33
CA MET A 129 3.67 1.60 14.92
C MET A 129 2.79 2.72 14.33
N TYR A 130 1.78 3.19 15.09
CA TYR A 130 0.92 4.30 14.66
C TYR A 130 1.59 5.68 14.71
N SER A 131 2.65 5.89 15.51
CA SER A 131 3.33 7.19 15.57
C SER A 131 4.41 7.38 14.50
N GLU A 132 5.08 6.32 14.05
CA GLU A 132 6.19 6.47 13.08
C GLU A 132 5.73 6.35 11.62
N ILE A 133 4.69 5.55 11.35
CA ILE A 133 4.20 5.30 9.98
C ILE A 133 3.22 6.39 9.54
N PHE A 134 2.38 6.88 10.45
CA PHE A 134 1.26 7.76 10.09
C PHE A 134 1.68 9.21 9.80
N TRP A 135 2.83 9.66 10.33
CA TRP A 135 3.31 11.03 10.15
C TRP A 135 4.32 11.21 9.01
N ARG A 136 4.87 10.13 8.44
CA ARG A 136 5.89 10.25 7.37
C ARG A 136 5.33 10.47 5.97
N TYR A 137 4.01 10.36 5.77
CA TYR A 137 3.39 10.33 4.43
C TYR A 137 2.07 11.12 4.29
N LEU A 138 1.86 12.12 5.15
CA LEU A 138 0.96 13.26 4.90
C LEU A 138 1.81 14.50 4.61
#